data_AF-A0A7J5U2F1-F1
#
_entry.id   AF-A0A7J5U2F1-F1
#
_cell.length_a   1.000
_cell.length_b   1.000
_cell.length_c   1.000
_cell.angle_alpha   90.00
_cell.angle_beta   90.00
_cell.angle_gamma   90.00
#
_symmetry.space_group_name_H-M   'P 1'
#
loop_
_entity.id
_entity.type
_entity.pdbx_description
1 polymer ?
#
loop_
_entity_poly.entity_id
_entity_poly.type
_entity_poly.pdbx_seq_one_letter_code
_entity_poly.pdbx_strand_id
1 'polypeptide(L)'
;MKHCPLLACLIALPGLAQDNLIINTPVAPGPGFHNVMVGLRQPTKVTNKRNVIIGYDAASSAESVENSVVIGPAAGNGGRFRNVSSSVVIGNLAGQDNRASNVVMIGQSAGRSNTGPGNIFIGSEAGSTFQGVNSILIGRFATDNDKDAPVWSNGATYIGHEVAGEDSLSTNGTYLGFKTGINFRTGDGNTFIGTEAGTGFNAPVYARGNFNTFLGYAAGGQTIRTDENVFLGFQAGYRMATGKQNVIIGARSGEKLSEFVEGLVLIGANAQAKSGIRNAAAIGANARVEASNALVLGNEVSRVGIGTNDPQNRLEIVAPTPHSSGLRLSGLTDQSPTQGGATKFLSVNAQGDVILVQNTPADLTALVERLQVLETANTALATRVQELEKRRCFICLPRKPKEKP
;
A
#
# COMPACT_ATOMS: atom_id res chain seq x y z
N MET A 1 68.74 -11.12 -64.58
CA MET A 1 67.84 -12.02 -63.82
C MET A 1 67.83 -11.54 -62.38
N LYS A 2 66.75 -11.25 -61.66
CA LYS A 2 65.30 -11.14 -61.89
C LYS A 2 64.75 -10.30 -60.70
N HIS A 3 64.06 -9.21 -61.02
CA HIS A 3 62.82 -8.66 -60.43
C HIS A 3 62.36 -8.93 -58.96
N CYS A 4 61.97 -7.83 -58.29
CA CYS A 4 60.89 -7.67 -57.28
C CYS A 4 59.53 -8.23 -57.79
N PRO A 5 58.45 -8.50 -56.99
CA PRO A 5 57.97 -7.68 -55.86
C PRO A 5 57.21 -8.38 -54.69
N LEU A 6 56.77 -7.54 -53.75
CA LEU A 6 55.73 -7.74 -52.73
C LEU A 6 54.60 -8.70 -53.13
N LEU A 7 54.17 -9.56 -52.19
CA LEU A 7 52.78 -10.03 -52.14
C LEU A 7 52.38 -10.42 -50.70
N ALA A 8 51.75 -9.48 -50.00
CA ALA A 8 50.91 -9.81 -48.83
C ALA A 8 49.61 -10.41 -49.37
N CYS A 9 49.41 -11.71 -49.15
CA CYS A 9 48.15 -12.39 -49.47
C CYS A 9 47.05 -11.89 -48.53
N LEU A 10 46.28 -10.90 -49.00
CA LEU A 10 44.95 -10.60 -48.51
C LEU A 10 44.01 -11.68 -49.08
N ILE A 11 43.74 -12.73 -48.30
CA ILE A 11 42.68 -13.68 -48.67
C ILE A 11 41.34 -13.02 -48.29
N ALA A 12 40.82 -12.19 -49.19
CA ALA A 12 39.40 -11.87 -49.21
C ALA A 12 38.68 -13.05 -49.87
N LEU A 13 38.06 -13.92 -49.08
CA LEU A 13 37.07 -14.84 -49.61
C LEU A 13 35.88 -14.02 -50.11
N PRO A 14 35.44 -14.18 -51.38
CA PRO A 14 34.29 -13.45 -51.89
C PRO A 14 33.02 -14.12 -51.35
N GLY A 15 32.61 -13.72 -50.15
CA GLY A 15 31.21 -13.84 -49.76
C GLY A 15 30.43 -12.79 -50.55
N LEU A 16 29.45 -13.23 -51.33
CA LEU A 16 28.56 -12.40 -52.14
C LEU A 16 28.14 -11.13 -51.37
N ALA A 17 28.68 -9.99 -51.78
CA ALA A 17 28.27 -8.69 -51.26
C ALA A 17 26.86 -8.37 -51.79
N GLN A 18 25.84 -8.70 -51.00
CA GLN A 18 24.60 -7.92 -50.99
C GLN A 18 24.92 -6.61 -50.28
N ASP A 19 24.59 -5.44 -50.84
CA ASP A 19 24.57 -4.02 -50.35
C ASP A 19 24.98 -3.67 -48.90
N ASN A 20 25.93 -4.37 -48.30
CA ASN A 20 26.24 -4.38 -46.87
C ASN A 20 27.68 -3.96 -46.65
N LEU A 21 27.90 -3.07 -45.68
CA LEU A 21 29.24 -2.74 -45.19
C LEU A 21 29.72 -3.83 -44.22
N ILE A 22 30.64 -4.68 -44.68
CA ILE A 22 31.30 -5.70 -43.84
C ILE A 22 32.65 -5.16 -43.36
N ILE A 23 32.79 -4.91 -42.05
CA ILE A 23 34.05 -4.49 -41.42
C ILE A 23 34.66 -5.70 -40.70
N ASN A 24 35.67 -6.32 -41.30
CA ASN A 24 36.46 -7.39 -40.67
C ASN A 24 37.76 -6.79 -40.11
N THR A 25 38.01 -6.97 -38.80
CA THR A 25 39.32 -6.62 -38.21
C THR A 25 40.34 -7.72 -38.52
N PRO A 26 41.58 -7.39 -38.94
CA PRO A 26 42.66 -8.37 -39.03
C PRO A 26 42.90 -9.05 -37.68
N VAL A 27 43.36 -10.32 -37.68
CA VAL A 27 43.89 -11.01 -36.50
C VAL A 27 45.24 -10.37 -36.14
N ALA A 28 45.21 -9.17 -35.56
CA ALA A 28 46.39 -8.38 -35.22
C ALA A 28 46.37 -8.03 -33.72
N PRO A 29 47.54 -7.82 -33.08
CA PRO A 29 47.65 -7.31 -31.72
C PRO A 29 47.35 -5.80 -31.61
N GLY A 30 46.55 -5.25 -32.54
CA GLY A 30 45.86 -3.95 -32.39
C GLY A 30 44.74 -4.07 -31.34
N PRO A 31 43.73 -3.18 -31.26
CA PRO A 31 42.89 -2.89 -30.08
C PRO A 31 41.95 -4.01 -29.54
N GLY A 32 42.45 -5.24 -29.52
CA GLY A 32 41.85 -6.51 -29.13
C GLY A 32 41.12 -7.20 -30.28
N PHE A 33 40.40 -8.29 -29.98
CA PHE A 33 39.86 -9.21 -30.99
C PHE A 33 38.33 -9.11 -31.15
N HIS A 34 37.84 -9.26 -32.38
CA HIS A 34 36.40 -9.29 -32.71
C HIS A 34 35.63 -8.01 -32.31
N ASN A 35 36.23 -6.84 -32.49
CA ASN A 35 35.59 -5.55 -32.19
C ASN A 35 35.15 -4.84 -33.47
N VAL A 36 34.02 -4.13 -33.42
CA VAL A 36 33.65 -3.10 -34.40
C VAL A 36 33.98 -1.74 -33.78
N MET A 37 34.88 -0.97 -34.39
CA MET A 37 35.29 0.35 -33.88
C MET A 37 35.12 1.41 -34.97
N VAL A 38 34.34 2.46 -34.68
CA VAL A 38 34.07 3.56 -35.63
C VAL A 38 34.16 4.91 -34.92
N GLY A 39 35.15 5.73 -35.27
CA GLY A 39 35.32 7.08 -34.72
C GLY A 39 36.78 7.44 -34.48
N LEU A 40 37.01 8.65 -33.97
CA LEU A 40 38.34 9.14 -33.62
C LEU A 40 38.66 8.79 -32.15
N ARG A 41 39.96 8.59 -31.86
CA ARG A 41 40.49 8.34 -30.50
C ARG A 41 39.87 7.12 -29.80
N GLN A 42 39.74 6.02 -30.56
CA GLN A 42 39.23 4.75 -30.05
C GLN A 42 40.21 4.07 -29.08
N PRO A 43 39.74 3.13 -28.25
CA PRO A 43 40.60 2.40 -27.33
C PRO A 43 41.71 1.68 -28.09
N THR A 44 42.96 1.80 -27.66
CA THR A 44 44.13 1.21 -28.36
C THR A 44 44.65 -0.07 -27.71
N LYS A 45 44.05 -0.50 -26.59
CA LYS A 45 44.53 -1.65 -25.79
C LYS A 45 44.03 -3.00 -26.31
N VAL A 46 44.92 -4.01 -26.28
CA VAL A 46 44.72 -5.38 -26.84
C VAL A 46 43.76 -6.28 -26.07
N THR A 47 43.31 -5.83 -24.90
CA THR A 47 42.46 -6.58 -23.97
C THR A 47 40.97 -6.54 -24.33
N ASN A 48 40.54 -5.61 -25.18
CA ASN A 48 39.12 -5.45 -25.53
C ASN A 48 38.63 -6.55 -26.48
N LYS A 49 37.52 -7.23 -26.20
CA LYS A 49 37.05 -8.32 -27.09
C LYS A 49 35.55 -8.34 -27.32
N ARG A 50 35.12 -8.62 -28.54
CA ARG A 50 33.68 -8.84 -28.88
C ARG A 50 32.81 -7.62 -28.59
N ASN A 51 33.25 -6.42 -28.96
CA ASN A 51 32.53 -5.16 -28.68
C ASN A 51 32.07 -4.42 -29.93
N VAL A 52 31.10 -3.52 -29.76
CA VAL A 52 30.77 -2.45 -30.71
C VAL A 52 31.09 -1.12 -30.05
N ILE A 53 32.04 -0.35 -30.57
CA ILE A 53 32.48 0.95 -30.02
C ILE A 53 32.37 2.01 -31.11
N ILE A 54 31.51 3.01 -30.91
CA ILE A 54 31.22 4.03 -31.92
C ILE A 54 31.17 5.43 -31.30
N GLY A 55 31.88 6.39 -31.88
CA GLY A 55 31.80 7.80 -31.51
C GLY A 55 33.14 8.40 -31.07
N TYR A 56 33.22 9.73 -31.09
CA TYR A 56 34.41 10.46 -30.66
C TYR A 56 34.74 10.13 -29.19
N ASP A 57 35.95 9.64 -28.93
CA ASP A 57 36.46 9.35 -27.59
C ASP A 57 35.70 8.25 -26.80
N ALA A 58 34.83 7.48 -27.46
CA ALA A 58 34.10 6.37 -26.85
C ALA A 58 35.05 5.30 -26.29
N ALA A 59 34.88 4.94 -25.02
CA ALA A 59 35.72 4.02 -24.26
C ALA A 59 37.23 4.29 -24.30
N SER A 60 37.68 5.48 -24.74
CA SER A 60 39.10 5.74 -25.07
C SER A 60 40.06 5.50 -23.90
N SER A 61 39.55 5.66 -22.67
CA SER A 61 40.28 5.42 -21.41
C SER A 61 40.18 4.00 -20.86
N ALA A 62 39.49 3.10 -21.56
CA ALA A 62 39.15 1.78 -21.04
C ALA A 62 40.36 0.84 -20.97
N GLU A 63 40.45 0.08 -19.88
CA GLU A 63 41.48 -0.96 -19.72
C GLU A 63 41.08 -2.31 -20.30
N SER A 64 39.78 -2.64 -20.24
CA SER A 64 39.22 -3.92 -20.64
C SER A 64 37.71 -3.73 -20.81
N VAL A 65 37.22 -3.97 -22.02
CA VAL A 65 35.80 -4.01 -22.37
C VAL A 65 35.54 -5.33 -23.08
N GLU A 66 34.53 -6.09 -22.67
CA GLU A 66 34.18 -7.35 -23.32
C GLU A 66 32.67 -7.52 -23.55
N ASN A 67 32.27 -8.11 -24.69
CA ASN A 67 30.87 -8.43 -25.00
C ASN A 67 29.91 -7.23 -24.85
N SER A 68 30.37 -6.02 -25.16
CA SER A 68 29.64 -4.78 -24.84
C SER A 68 29.41 -3.87 -26.04
N VAL A 69 28.38 -3.02 -25.93
CA VAL A 69 28.07 -1.95 -26.88
C VAL A 69 28.36 -0.62 -26.20
N VAL A 70 29.23 0.21 -26.80
CA VAL A 70 29.57 1.55 -26.33
C VAL A 70 29.41 2.55 -27.47
N ILE A 71 28.38 3.39 -27.43
CA ILE A 71 28.05 4.30 -28.54
C ILE A 71 27.81 5.71 -28.01
N GLY A 72 28.53 6.69 -28.56
CA GLY A 72 28.29 8.10 -28.29
C GLY A 72 29.55 8.86 -27.87
N PRO A 73 29.53 10.20 -27.96
CA PRO A 73 30.71 10.99 -27.65
C PRO A 73 31.09 10.84 -26.17
N ALA A 74 32.34 10.45 -25.91
CA ALA A 74 32.88 10.25 -24.56
C ALA A 74 32.11 9.27 -23.66
N ALA A 75 31.28 8.37 -24.24
CA ALA A 75 30.68 7.27 -23.51
C ALA A 75 31.80 6.38 -22.91
N GLY A 76 31.77 6.09 -21.61
CA GLY A 76 32.82 5.32 -20.94
C GLY A 76 34.22 5.97 -20.94
N ASN A 77 34.33 7.30 -20.95
CA ASN A 77 35.61 8.03 -21.02
C ASN A 77 35.98 8.83 -19.75
N GLY A 78 36.01 8.19 -18.59
CA GLY A 78 36.33 8.81 -17.29
C GLY A 78 37.66 8.38 -16.68
N GLY A 79 38.47 7.58 -17.37
CA GLY A 79 39.68 6.98 -16.80
C GLY A 79 39.40 5.84 -15.81
N ARG A 80 38.14 5.63 -15.41
CA ARG A 80 37.66 4.60 -14.49
C ARG A 80 36.86 3.48 -15.17
N PHE A 81 36.55 3.61 -16.46
CA PHE A 81 35.84 2.62 -17.26
C PHE A 81 36.69 1.38 -17.56
N ARG A 82 36.94 0.56 -16.54
CA ARG A 82 37.91 -0.54 -16.56
C ARG A 82 37.21 -1.84 -16.20
N ASN A 83 37.46 -2.91 -16.96
CA ASN A 83 36.88 -4.25 -16.75
C ASN A 83 35.35 -4.29 -16.88
N VAL A 84 34.81 -3.62 -17.90
CA VAL A 84 33.37 -3.60 -18.18
C VAL A 84 33.02 -4.75 -19.11
N SER A 85 32.07 -5.59 -18.73
CA SER A 85 31.63 -6.73 -19.55
C SER A 85 30.12 -6.85 -19.64
N SER A 86 29.64 -7.38 -20.77
CA SER A 86 28.22 -7.66 -20.99
C SER A 86 27.32 -6.44 -20.77
N SER A 87 27.73 -5.27 -21.26
CA SER A 87 27.08 -3.99 -20.99
C SER A 87 26.65 -3.26 -22.26
N VAL A 88 25.62 -2.42 -22.14
CA VAL A 88 25.15 -1.50 -23.17
C VAL A 88 25.31 -0.07 -22.63
N VAL A 89 26.10 0.75 -23.30
CA VAL A 89 26.37 2.15 -22.90
C VAL A 89 26.20 3.04 -24.12
N ILE A 90 25.12 3.81 -24.17
CA ILE A 90 24.71 4.59 -25.33
C ILE A 90 24.35 6.01 -24.92
N GLY A 91 25.05 7.01 -25.43
CA GLY A 91 24.76 8.42 -25.19
C GLY A 91 26.00 9.27 -24.94
N ASN A 92 25.86 10.59 -25.02
CA ASN A 92 26.92 11.52 -24.67
C ASN A 92 27.25 11.37 -23.17
N LEU A 93 28.52 11.12 -22.82
CA LEU A 93 28.98 10.93 -21.43
C LEU A 93 28.31 9.78 -20.65
N ALA A 94 27.54 8.91 -21.31
CA ALA A 94 26.92 7.75 -20.66
C ALA A 94 28.01 6.86 -20.03
N GLY A 95 27.81 6.50 -18.76
CA GLY A 95 28.75 5.65 -18.01
C GLY A 95 30.18 6.15 -17.97
N GLN A 96 30.44 7.47 -18.07
CA GLN A 96 31.79 8.04 -18.16
C GLN A 96 32.77 7.40 -17.16
N ASP A 97 32.39 7.33 -15.88
CA ASP A 97 33.17 6.80 -14.77
C ASP A 97 32.67 5.42 -14.28
N ASN A 98 31.85 4.73 -15.07
CA ASN A 98 31.30 3.43 -14.69
C ASN A 98 32.39 2.39 -14.41
N ARG A 99 32.24 1.63 -13.32
CA ARG A 99 33.18 0.57 -12.90
C ARG A 99 32.56 -0.83 -12.89
N ALA A 100 31.35 -0.98 -13.41
CA ALA A 100 30.58 -2.20 -13.29
C ALA A 100 30.21 -2.84 -14.63
N SER A 101 30.00 -4.15 -14.58
CA SER A 101 29.54 -5.00 -15.67
C SER A 101 28.04 -5.29 -15.58
N ASN A 102 27.48 -5.88 -16.64
CA ASN A 102 26.06 -6.23 -16.73
C ASN A 102 25.15 -5.02 -16.54
N VAL A 103 25.48 -3.90 -17.19
CA VAL A 103 24.70 -2.65 -17.09
C VAL A 103 24.10 -2.25 -18.42
N VAL A 104 22.94 -1.59 -18.38
CA VAL A 104 22.34 -0.89 -19.51
C VAL A 104 22.32 0.59 -19.17
N MET A 105 22.89 1.44 -20.01
CA MET A 105 22.98 2.88 -19.82
C MET A 105 22.62 3.54 -21.15
N ILE A 106 21.47 4.20 -21.24
CA ILE A 106 20.99 4.79 -22.50
C ILE A 106 20.49 6.20 -22.21
N GLY A 107 21.22 7.22 -22.69
CA GLY A 107 20.89 8.64 -22.48
C GLY A 107 22.14 9.47 -22.19
N GLN A 108 22.02 10.80 -22.29
CA GLN A 108 23.12 11.68 -21.91
C GLN A 108 23.40 11.54 -20.41
N SER A 109 24.67 11.32 -20.04
CA SER A 109 25.15 11.08 -18.66
C SER A 109 24.44 9.96 -17.88
N ALA A 110 23.69 9.06 -18.54
CA ALA A 110 23.05 7.94 -17.86
C ALA A 110 24.10 7.09 -17.14
N GLY A 111 23.91 6.83 -15.83
CA GLY A 111 24.81 6.03 -15.01
C GLY A 111 26.24 6.57 -14.91
N ARG A 112 26.45 7.89 -15.06
CA ARG A 112 27.78 8.53 -15.19
C ARG A 112 28.81 7.99 -14.22
N SER A 113 28.48 7.87 -12.93
CA SER A 113 29.40 7.45 -11.86
C SER A 113 29.09 6.07 -11.25
N ASN A 114 28.45 5.18 -12.01
CA ASN A 114 27.99 3.89 -11.49
C ASN A 114 29.13 2.95 -11.03
N THR A 115 28.98 2.36 -9.86
CA THR A 115 29.95 1.41 -9.30
C THR A 115 29.41 -0.01 -9.13
N GLY A 116 28.09 -0.19 -9.20
CA GLY A 116 27.44 -1.47 -8.96
C GLY A 116 26.96 -2.18 -10.24
N PRO A 117 27.06 -3.52 -10.31
CA PRO A 117 26.61 -4.28 -11.48
C PRO A 117 25.10 -4.48 -11.52
N GLY A 118 24.59 -4.91 -12.68
CA GLY A 118 23.20 -5.35 -12.84
C GLY A 118 22.18 -4.22 -12.99
N ASN A 119 22.63 -2.99 -13.20
CA ASN A 119 21.75 -1.82 -13.25
C ASN A 119 21.26 -1.49 -14.67
N ILE A 120 20.05 -0.98 -14.79
CA ILE A 120 19.45 -0.44 -16.02
C ILE A 120 19.16 1.04 -15.79
N PHE A 121 19.81 1.91 -16.55
CA PHE A 121 19.63 3.36 -16.56
C PHE A 121 19.22 3.81 -17.96
N ILE A 122 18.00 4.34 -18.13
CA ILE A 122 17.50 4.79 -19.43
C ILE A 122 16.87 6.17 -19.27
N GLY A 123 17.51 7.21 -19.80
CA GLY A 123 17.07 8.60 -19.68
C GLY A 123 18.25 9.55 -19.53
N SER A 124 18.04 10.83 -19.83
CA SER A 124 19.03 11.88 -19.58
C SER A 124 19.26 12.02 -18.08
N GLU A 125 20.52 11.92 -17.64
CA GLU A 125 20.96 11.97 -16.24
C GLU A 125 20.31 10.90 -15.33
N ALA A 126 19.77 9.82 -15.89
CA ALA A 126 19.23 8.71 -15.10
C ALA A 126 20.36 8.04 -14.31
N GLY A 127 20.26 8.03 -12.97
CA GLY A 127 21.23 7.42 -12.08
C GLY A 127 22.65 8.01 -12.18
N SER A 128 22.78 9.30 -12.50
CA SER A 128 24.07 10.01 -12.68
C SER A 128 25.08 9.73 -11.54
N THR A 129 24.58 9.64 -10.30
CA THR A 129 25.33 9.46 -9.05
C THR A 129 25.01 8.14 -8.33
N PHE A 130 24.29 7.22 -8.98
CA PHE A 130 23.83 5.99 -8.36
C PHE A 130 24.98 4.98 -8.16
N GLN A 131 25.08 4.40 -6.95
CA GLN A 131 26.10 3.41 -6.58
C GLN A 131 25.50 2.08 -6.09
N GLY A 132 24.20 1.88 -6.32
CA GLY A 132 23.49 0.65 -6.01
C GLY A 132 23.73 -0.51 -6.99
N VAL A 133 23.04 -1.64 -6.78
CA VAL A 133 23.11 -2.84 -7.64
C VAL A 133 21.71 -3.33 -8.04
N ASN A 134 21.62 -4.10 -9.13
CA ASN A 134 20.39 -4.77 -9.58
C ASN A 134 19.15 -3.86 -9.68
N SER A 135 19.32 -2.60 -10.07
CA SER A 135 18.26 -1.59 -10.04
C SER A 135 17.86 -1.10 -11.44
N ILE A 136 16.61 -0.69 -11.60
CA ILE A 136 16.02 -0.15 -12.83
C ILE A 136 15.67 1.32 -12.59
N LEU A 137 16.35 2.24 -13.27
CA LEU A 137 16.06 3.68 -13.27
C LEU A 137 15.76 4.12 -14.71
N ILE A 138 14.50 4.45 -15.00
CA ILE A 138 14.06 4.81 -16.34
C ILE A 138 13.34 6.16 -16.29
N GLY A 139 13.86 7.15 -16.99
CA GLY A 139 13.31 8.49 -17.12
C GLY A 139 14.36 9.56 -16.84
N ARG A 140 14.06 10.79 -17.30
CA ARG A 140 14.97 11.92 -17.11
C ARG A 140 15.06 12.27 -15.62
N PHE A 141 16.29 12.43 -15.13
CA PHE A 141 16.60 12.73 -13.73
C PHE A 141 16.05 11.69 -12.72
N ALA A 142 15.85 10.44 -13.14
CA ALA A 142 15.54 9.36 -12.20
C ALA A 142 16.75 9.16 -11.28
N THR A 143 16.60 9.48 -9.99
CA THR A 143 17.67 9.46 -8.98
C THR A 143 18.84 10.38 -9.34
N ASP A 144 18.52 11.62 -9.73
CA ASP A 144 19.51 12.68 -9.80
C ASP A 144 19.63 13.37 -8.43
N ASN A 145 20.83 13.37 -7.88
CA ASN A 145 21.14 14.00 -6.60
C ASN A 145 22.06 15.19 -6.85
N ASP A 146 21.54 16.39 -6.61
CA ASP A 146 22.18 17.70 -6.83
C ASP A 146 23.43 17.96 -5.95
N LYS A 147 23.94 16.96 -5.23
CA LYS A 147 25.08 17.08 -4.30
C LYS A 147 26.23 16.10 -4.57
N ASP A 148 26.23 15.41 -5.71
CA ASP A 148 27.17 14.32 -6.00
C ASP A 148 27.20 13.24 -4.89
N ALA A 149 26.18 13.22 -4.03
CA ALA A 149 26.07 12.31 -2.91
C ALA A 149 25.60 10.96 -3.47
N PRO A 150 26.40 9.89 -3.30
CA PRO A 150 26.04 8.60 -3.85
C PRO A 150 24.70 8.11 -3.32
N VAL A 151 23.88 7.55 -4.20
CA VAL A 151 22.69 6.81 -3.79
C VAL A 151 23.02 5.33 -3.74
N TRP A 152 22.91 4.72 -2.56
CA TRP A 152 23.04 3.28 -2.38
C TRP A 152 21.66 2.65 -2.33
N SER A 153 21.35 1.79 -3.31
CA SER A 153 20.13 1.00 -3.33
C SER A 153 20.39 -0.40 -3.89
N ASN A 154 19.61 -1.38 -3.47
CA ASN A 154 19.62 -2.72 -4.04
C ASN A 154 18.19 -3.02 -4.50
N GLY A 155 18.02 -3.45 -5.75
CA GLY A 155 16.72 -3.86 -6.26
C GLY A 155 15.68 -2.74 -6.41
N ALA A 156 16.09 -1.48 -6.58
CA ALA A 156 15.14 -0.39 -6.81
C ALA A 156 14.53 -0.46 -8.23
N THR A 157 13.24 -0.14 -8.36
CA THR A 157 12.55 0.05 -9.64
C THR A 157 11.93 1.44 -9.67
N TYR A 158 12.63 2.39 -10.27
CA TYR A 158 12.23 3.79 -10.39
C TYR A 158 11.98 4.15 -11.84
N ILE A 159 10.73 4.51 -12.18
CA ILE A 159 10.32 4.76 -13.55
C ILE A 159 9.52 6.07 -13.61
N GLY A 160 10.00 7.03 -14.39
CA GLY A 160 9.38 8.33 -14.65
C GLY A 160 10.35 9.50 -14.50
N HIS A 161 9.83 10.72 -14.56
CA HIS A 161 10.64 11.94 -14.56
C HIS A 161 10.85 12.47 -13.14
N GLU A 162 12.11 12.73 -12.78
CA GLU A 162 12.53 13.20 -11.44
C GLU A 162 12.05 12.28 -10.30
N VAL A 163 11.99 10.96 -10.54
CA VAL A 163 11.63 9.99 -9.50
C VAL A 163 12.81 9.79 -8.56
N ALA A 164 12.55 9.71 -7.26
CA ALA A 164 13.57 9.58 -6.21
C ALA A 164 14.70 10.62 -6.34
N GLY A 165 14.38 11.83 -6.78
CA GLY A 165 15.32 12.94 -6.80
C GLY A 165 15.57 13.50 -5.39
N GLU A 166 16.73 14.14 -5.22
CA GLU A 166 17.15 14.85 -3.99
C GLU A 166 17.21 13.99 -2.72
N ASP A 167 18.42 13.51 -2.42
CA ASP A 167 18.82 12.80 -1.20
C ASP A 167 18.06 11.48 -0.93
N SER A 168 17.32 10.91 -1.89
CA SER A 168 16.57 9.67 -1.69
C SER A 168 17.46 8.41 -1.66
N LEU A 169 17.64 7.81 -0.48
CA LEU A 169 18.45 6.60 -0.23
C LEU A 169 17.58 5.35 0.00
N SER A 170 16.47 5.22 -0.73
CA SER A 170 15.56 4.09 -0.51
C SER A 170 16.11 2.79 -1.13
N THR A 171 16.12 1.71 -0.33
CA THR A 171 16.46 0.35 -0.76
C THR A 171 15.20 -0.43 -1.11
N ASN A 172 15.26 -1.33 -2.10
CA ASN A 172 14.14 -2.19 -2.52
C ASN A 172 12.82 -1.45 -2.81
N GLY A 173 12.90 -0.20 -3.27
CA GLY A 173 11.72 0.63 -3.52
C GLY A 173 11.17 0.47 -4.94
N THR A 174 9.85 0.53 -5.11
CA THR A 174 9.18 0.60 -6.42
C THR A 174 8.49 1.95 -6.58
N TYR A 175 9.11 2.88 -7.31
CA TYR A 175 8.58 4.22 -7.54
C TYR A 175 8.19 4.43 -9.02
N LEU A 176 6.97 4.87 -9.29
CA LEU A 176 6.47 5.07 -10.65
C LEU A 176 5.67 6.37 -10.76
N GLY A 177 6.11 7.32 -11.60
CA GLY A 177 5.37 8.56 -11.87
C GLY A 177 6.23 9.80 -12.11
N PHE A 178 5.63 10.99 -11.97
CA PHE A 178 6.32 12.27 -12.03
C PHE A 178 6.62 12.75 -10.61
N LYS A 179 7.88 13.06 -10.29
CA LYS A 179 8.29 13.55 -8.97
C LYS A 179 7.93 12.64 -7.79
N THR A 180 7.82 11.34 -8.03
CA THR A 180 7.50 10.34 -7.02
C THR A 180 8.69 10.13 -6.08
N GLY A 181 8.46 10.14 -4.76
CA GLY A 181 9.52 9.88 -3.78
C GLY A 181 10.63 10.94 -3.71
N ILE A 182 10.40 12.15 -4.21
CA ILE A 182 11.36 13.26 -4.05
C ILE A 182 11.49 13.63 -2.57
N ASN A 183 12.71 13.92 -2.11
CA ASN A 183 13.01 14.29 -0.73
C ASN A 183 12.65 13.22 0.31
N PHE A 184 12.54 11.95 -0.12
CA PHE A 184 12.28 10.80 0.75
C PHE A 184 13.61 10.10 1.10
N ARG A 185 14.31 10.64 2.10
CA ARG A 185 15.74 10.39 2.29
C ARG A 185 16.13 8.97 2.64
N THR A 186 15.34 8.25 3.41
CA THR A 186 15.70 6.88 3.83
C THR A 186 14.45 6.04 3.98
N GLY A 187 14.49 4.82 3.44
CA GLY A 187 13.37 3.89 3.54
C GLY A 187 13.61 2.58 2.82
N ASP A 188 13.29 1.46 3.45
CA ASP A 188 13.34 0.13 2.83
C ASP A 188 11.95 -0.33 2.41
N GLY A 189 11.85 -0.96 1.24
CA GLY A 189 10.65 -1.69 0.80
C GLY A 189 9.40 -0.83 0.57
N ASN A 190 9.56 0.42 0.14
CA ASN A 190 8.43 1.31 -0.15
C ASN A 190 7.92 1.13 -1.59
N THR A 191 6.61 1.16 -1.79
CA THR A 191 5.96 1.19 -3.11
C THR A 191 5.20 2.49 -3.31
N PHE A 192 5.70 3.40 -4.15
CA PHE A 192 5.08 4.69 -4.44
C PHE A 192 4.69 4.79 -5.90
N ILE A 193 3.41 5.03 -6.19
CA ILE A 193 2.93 5.07 -7.56
C ILE A 193 1.98 6.26 -7.72
N GLY A 194 2.29 7.15 -8.65
CA GLY A 194 1.53 8.37 -8.91
C GLY A 194 2.38 9.63 -8.84
N THR A 195 1.84 10.70 -9.40
CA THR A 195 2.51 12.01 -9.39
C THR A 195 2.63 12.51 -7.95
N GLU A 196 3.84 12.89 -7.54
CA GLU A 196 4.16 13.40 -6.20
C GLU A 196 3.78 12.47 -5.02
N ALA A 197 3.57 11.18 -5.28
CA ALA A 197 3.35 10.20 -4.21
C ALA A 197 4.62 10.02 -3.37
N GLY A 198 4.46 9.96 -2.04
CA GLY A 198 5.57 9.79 -1.10
C GLY A 198 6.61 10.92 -1.11
N THR A 199 6.20 12.14 -1.46
CA THR A 199 7.10 13.31 -1.39
C THR A 199 7.37 13.69 0.06
N GLY A 200 8.63 14.04 0.36
CA GLY A 200 9.00 14.53 1.68
C GLY A 200 8.80 16.03 1.89
N PHE A 201 8.87 16.46 3.14
CA PHE A 201 9.08 17.88 3.46
C PHE A 201 10.48 18.33 3.01
N ASN A 202 10.56 19.55 2.49
CA ASN A 202 11.84 20.19 2.23
C ASN A 202 12.53 20.52 3.56
N ALA A 203 13.87 20.62 3.51
CA ALA A 203 14.76 20.87 4.64
C ALA A 203 14.20 21.87 5.69
N PRO A 204 14.44 21.65 7.01
CA PRO A 204 15.49 20.79 7.58
C PRO A 204 15.05 19.36 7.93
N VAL A 205 13.75 19.05 7.85
CA VAL A 205 13.21 17.75 8.25
C VAL A 205 12.84 16.94 7.02
N TYR A 206 13.65 15.93 6.72
CA TYR A 206 13.46 15.06 5.56
C TYR A 206 12.52 13.91 5.89
N ALA A 207 11.72 13.51 4.89
CA ALA A 207 10.87 12.34 5.04
C ALA A 207 11.69 11.06 5.17
N ARG A 208 11.26 10.18 6.08
CA ARG A 208 11.85 8.85 6.28
C ARG A 208 10.75 7.84 6.56
N GLY A 209 10.99 6.59 6.21
CA GLY A 209 9.98 5.57 6.44
C GLY A 209 10.19 4.28 5.71
N ASN A 210 9.84 3.16 6.33
CA ASN A 210 9.95 1.83 5.73
C ASN A 210 8.57 1.22 5.45
N PHE A 211 8.52 0.31 4.48
CA PHE A 211 7.39 -0.58 4.22
C PHE A 211 6.04 0.12 3.99
N ASN A 212 6.06 1.28 3.33
CA ASN A 212 4.85 2.01 2.97
C ASN A 212 4.41 1.70 1.54
N THR A 213 3.10 1.70 1.31
CA THR A 213 2.48 1.63 -0.02
C THR A 213 1.65 2.88 -0.26
N PHE A 214 2.11 3.78 -1.11
CA PHE A 214 1.39 5.00 -1.49
C PHE A 214 1.01 4.97 -2.97
N LEU A 215 -0.28 5.02 -3.27
CA LEU A 215 -0.80 4.94 -4.64
C LEU A 215 -1.82 6.05 -4.88
N GLY A 216 -1.53 6.96 -5.81
CA GLY A 216 -2.38 8.09 -6.18
C GLY A 216 -1.62 9.42 -6.25
N TYR A 217 -2.24 10.43 -6.86
CA TYR A 217 -1.66 11.77 -6.91
C TYR A 217 -1.49 12.33 -5.49
N ALA A 218 -0.26 12.68 -5.13
CA ALA A 218 0.13 13.20 -3.81
C ALA A 218 -0.28 12.33 -2.61
N ALA A 219 -0.48 11.02 -2.80
CA ALA A 219 -0.70 10.09 -1.69
C ALA A 219 0.56 10.02 -0.82
N GLY A 220 0.42 10.21 0.50
CA GLY A 220 1.55 10.32 1.41
C GLY A 220 2.52 11.46 1.11
N GLY A 221 2.06 12.51 0.41
CA GLY A 221 2.87 13.68 0.11
C GLY A 221 3.07 14.59 1.32
N GLN A 222 4.22 15.25 1.37
CA GLN A 222 4.66 16.09 2.50
C GLN A 222 4.61 15.34 3.84
N THR A 223 5.18 14.14 3.89
CA THR A 223 5.30 13.38 5.14
C THR A 223 6.62 13.68 5.87
N ILE A 224 6.70 13.40 7.18
CA ILE A 224 7.96 13.49 7.94
C ILE A 224 8.49 12.10 8.32
N ARG A 225 7.70 11.31 9.05
CA ARG A 225 8.11 9.94 9.40
C ARG A 225 6.95 8.97 9.31
N THR A 226 7.00 8.07 8.33
CA THR A 226 5.89 7.14 8.04
C THR A 226 6.40 5.71 7.94
N ASP A 227 5.95 4.79 8.79
CA ASP A 227 6.38 3.38 8.74
C ASP A 227 5.16 2.45 8.60
N GLU A 228 5.21 1.46 7.71
CA GLU A 228 4.18 0.40 7.60
C GLU A 228 2.76 0.94 7.26
N ASN A 229 2.66 1.98 6.43
CA ASN A 229 1.36 2.58 6.06
C ASN A 229 0.90 2.18 4.64
N VAL A 230 -0.42 2.12 4.44
CA VAL A 230 -1.05 1.95 3.12
C VAL A 230 -1.92 3.15 2.82
N PHE A 231 -1.50 4.02 1.89
CA PHE A 231 -2.28 5.18 1.44
C PHE A 231 -2.70 5.02 -0.03
N LEU A 232 -3.99 5.06 -0.29
CA LEU A 232 -4.56 4.86 -1.63
C LEU A 232 -5.57 5.95 -1.97
N GLY A 233 -5.29 6.77 -2.98
CA GLY A 233 -6.20 7.79 -3.52
C GLY A 233 -5.57 9.17 -3.66
N PHE A 234 -6.28 10.08 -4.32
CA PHE A 234 -5.88 11.48 -4.46
C PHE A 234 -5.71 12.13 -3.07
N GLN A 235 -4.49 12.55 -2.73
CA GLN A 235 -4.13 13.17 -1.44
C GLN A 235 -4.46 12.31 -0.19
N ALA A 236 -4.51 10.98 -0.32
CA ALA A 236 -4.68 10.10 0.85
C ALA A 236 -3.46 10.23 1.78
N GLY A 237 -3.68 10.53 3.06
CA GLY A 237 -2.62 10.73 4.05
C GLY A 237 -1.68 11.91 3.75
N TYR A 238 -2.12 12.87 2.93
CA TYR A 238 -1.32 14.07 2.61
C TYR A 238 -1.05 14.90 3.87
N ARG A 239 0.17 15.44 3.99
CA ARG A 239 0.67 16.21 5.14
C ARG A 239 0.64 15.49 6.49
N MET A 240 0.64 14.16 6.49
CA MET A 240 0.80 13.42 7.73
C MET A 240 2.20 13.63 8.31
N ALA A 241 2.29 14.27 9.48
CA ALA A 241 3.57 14.52 10.13
C ALA A 241 4.25 13.19 10.48
N THR A 242 3.71 12.43 11.43
CA THR A 242 4.26 11.13 11.80
C THR A 242 3.15 10.11 11.89
N GLY A 243 3.34 8.91 11.34
CA GLY A 243 2.36 7.84 11.52
C GLY A 243 2.89 6.47 11.19
N LYS A 244 2.36 5.45 11.87
CA LYS A 244 2.70 4.06 11.56
C LYS A 244 1.50 3.14 11.54
N GLN A 245 1.56 2.08 10.73
CA GLN A 245 0.55 1.02 10.73
C GLN A 245 -0.86 1.54 10.40
N ASN A 246 -0.97 2.56 9.54
CA ASN A 246 -2.25 3.14 9.14
C ASN A 246 -2.67 2.65 7.75
N VAL A 247 -3.96 2.40 7.58
CA VAL A 247 -4.62 2.13 6.30
C VAL A 247 -5.53 3.30 5.97
N ILE A 248 -5.18 4.08 4.95
CA ILE A 248 -5.94 5.26 4.52
C ILE A 248 -6.28 5.13 3.05
N ILE A 249 -7.56 4.90 2.76
CA ILE A 249 -8.05 4.62 1.42
C ILE A 249 -9.18 5.60 1.09
N GLY A 250 -9.05 6.36 0.02
CA GLY A 250 -10.05 7.30 -0.47
C GLY A 250 -9.47 8.70 -0.72
N ALA A 251 -10.10 9.44 -1.62
CA ALA A 251 -9.69 10.81 -1.95
C ALA A 251 -9.75 11.71 -0.70
N ARG A 252 -8.65 12.40 -0.39
CA ARG A 252 -8.47 13.30 0.77
C ARG A 252 -8.72 12.65 2.14
N SER A 253 -8.71 11.32 2.21
CA SER A 253 -8.82 10.60 3.48
C SER A 253 -7.57 10.86 4.32
N GLY A 254 -7.73 11.18 5.60
CA GLY A 254 -6.63 11.45 6.53
C GLY A 254 -5.75 12.68 6.22
N GLU A 255 -6.20 13.61 5.36
CA GLU A 255 -5.45 14.83 4.99
C GLU A 255 -5.19 15.79 6.18
N LYS A 256 -5.96 15.68 7.26
CA LYS A 256 -5.93 16.62 8.40
C LYS A 256 -5.17 16.10 9.63
N LEU A 257 -4.29 15.11 9.45
CA LEU A 257 -3.58 14.45 10.56
C LEU A 257 -2.22 15.12 10.83
N SER A 258 -2.19 16.01 11.81
CA SER A 258 -1.03 16.86 12.14
C SER A 258 -0.14 16.34 13.27
N GLU A 259 -0.58 15.32 14.01
CA GLU A 259 0.16 14.70 15.11
C GLU A 259 0.44 13.23 14.83
N PHE A 260 1.18 12.58 15.73
CA PHE A 260 1.44 11.14 15.66
C PHE A 260 0.13 10.34 15.66
N VAL A 261 -0.02 9.43 14.68
CA VAL A 261 -1.14 8.49 14.58
C VAL A 261 -0.67 7.06 14.36
N GLU A 262 -1.39 6.09 14.93
CA GLU A 262 -1.02 4.68 14.86
C GLU A 262 -2.24 3.78 14.79
N GLY A 263 -2.22 2.79 13.90
CA GLY A 263 -3.29 1.80 13.81
C GLY A 263 -4.62 2.38 13.34
N LEU A 264 -4.60 3.42 12.50
CA LEU A 264 -5.83 3.99 11.94
C LEU A 264 -6.31 3.22 10.72
N VAL A 265 -7.63 3.05 10.59
CA VAL A 265 -8.29 2.56 9.38
C VAL A 265 -9.27 3.61 8.88
N LEU A 266 -8.88 4.39 7.89
CA LEU A 266 -9.70 5.45 7.29
C LEU A 266 -10.06 5.07 5.85
N ILE A 267 -11.29 4.59 5.65
CA ILE A 267 -11.72 4.09 4.35
C ILE A 267 -12.93 4.89 3.87
N GLY A 268 -12.82 5.59 2.75
CA GLY A 268 -13.85 6.42 2.17
C GLY A 268 -13.33 7.79 1.72
N ALA A 269 -14.00 8.41 0.77
CA ALA A 269 -13.68 9.78 0.38
C ALA A 269 -13.85 10.71 1.59
N ASN A 270 -12.80 11.48 1.90
CA ASN A 270 -12.75 12.40 3.04
C ASN A 270 -13.06 11.72 4.39
N ALA A 271 -12.73 10.44 4.59
CA ALA A 271 -12.74 9.83 5.92
C ALA A 271 -11.62 10.46 6.79
N GLN A 272 -11.92 10.78 8.04
CA GLN A 272 -11.01 11.53 8.91
C GLN A 272 -10.88 10.90 10.30
N ALA A 273 -9.81 11.27 10.98
CA ALA A 273 -9.64 11.04 12.42
C ALA A 273 -9.28 12.35 13.12
N LYS A 274 -9.40 12.35 14.45
CA LYS A 274 -8.72 13.31 15.30
C LYS A 274 -7.22 13.00 15.31
N SER A 275 -6.38 14.03 15.19
CA SER A 275 -4.93 13.89 15.42
C SER A 275 -4.66 13.32 16.82
N GLY A 276 -3.61 12.50 16.97
CA GLY A 276 -3.15 11.99 18.26
C GLY A 276 -3.88 10.74 18.79
N ILE A 277 -4.88 10.23 18.08
CA ILE A 277 -5.58 9.00 18.47
C ILE A 277 -4.90 7.75 17.91
N ARG A 278 -5.19 6.60 18.51
CA ARG A 278 -4.64 5.29 18.12
C ARG A 278 -5.71 4.22 18.04
N ASN A 279 -5.47 3.18 17.25
CA ASN A 279 -6.34 1.99 17.14
C ASN A 279 -7.79 2.38 16.83
N ALA A 280 -8.01 3.21 15.82
CA ALA A 280 -9.30 3.80 15.55
C ALA A 280 -9.65 3.67 14.07
N ALA A 281 -10.93 3.46 13.77
CA ALA A 281 -11.39 3.23 12.41
C ALA A 281 -12.57 4.15 12.08
N ALA A 282 -12.54 4.75 10.89
CA ALA A 282 -13.65 5.46 10.29
C ALA A 282 -13.85 4.93 8.87
N ILE A 283 -14.98 4.26 8.63
CA ILE A 283 -15.29 3.62 7.36
C ILE A 283 -16.57 4.22 6.80
N GLY A 284 -16.49 4.86 5.64
CA GLY A 284 -17.57 5.56 4.95
C GLY A 284 -17.13 6.95 4.47
N ALA A 285 -17.77 7.46 3.42
CA ALA A 285 -17.50 8.81 2.94
C ALA A 285 -17.85 9.84 4.03
N ASN A 286 -16.91 10.76 4.31
CA ASN A 286 -17.00 11.74 5.39
C ASN A 286 -17.15 11.13 6.81
N ALA A 287 -16.84 9.85 7.00
CA ALA A 287 -16.80 9.25 8.33
C ALA A 287 -15.69 9.89 9.18
N ARG A 288 -15.94 10.08 10.47
CA ARG A 288 -14.96 10.71 11.38
C ARG A 288 -14.89 9.99 12.73
N VAL A 289 -13.70 9.57 13.12
CA VAL A 289 -13.43 8.97 14.43
C VAL A 289 -12.64 9.91 15.33
N GLU A 290 -13.15 10.16 16.53
CA GLU A 290 -12.61 11.17 17.47
C GLU A 290 -11.93 10.56 18.69
N ALA A 291 -12.04 9.24 18.87
CA ALA A 291 -11.55 8.52 20.04
C ALA A 291 -10.66 7.34 19.64
N SER A 292 -9.66 7.05 20.47
CA SER A 292 -8.87 5.82 20.36
C SER A 292 -9.73 4.60 20.68
N ASN A 293 -9.36 3.44 20.12
CA ASN A 293 -10.07 2.16 20.32
C ASN A 293 -11.55 2.22 19.90
N ALA A 294 -11.87 3.01 18.89
CA ALA A 294 -13.23 3.22 18.41
C ALA A 294 -13.36 2.88 16.92
N LEU A 295 -14.53 2.34 16.55
CA LEU A 295 -14.94 2.14 15.16
C LEU A 295 -16.17 3.01 14.87
N VAL A 296 -16.04 3.88 13.87
CA VAL A 296 -17.13 4.67 13.31
C VAL A 296 -17.44 4.14 11.92
N LEU A 297 -18.68 3.69 11.73
CA LEU A 297 -19.20 3.25 10.43
C LEU A 297 -20.16 4.32 9.90
N GLY A 298 -19.68 5.10 8.93
CA GLY A 298 -20.39 6.22 8.33
C GLY A 298 -20.25 7.53 9.10
N ASN A 299 -21.25 8.40 8.94
CA ASN A 299 -21.35 9.73 9.52
C ASN A 299 -22.76 9.95 10.14
N GLU A 300 -23.06 11.17 10.57
CA GLU A 300 -24.33 11.52 11.25
C GLU A 300 -25.61 11.27 10.44
N VAL A 301 -25.52 11.05 9.13
CA VAL A 301 -26.68 10.72 8.28
C VAL A 301 -26.59 9.30 7.72
N SER A 302 -25.53 8.57 8.04
CA SER A 302 -25.33 7.21 7.55
C SER A 302 -26.25 6.22 8.24
N ARG A 303 -26.64 5.20 7.49
CA ARG A 303 -27.39 4.05 7.94
C ARG A 303 -26.50 2.82 7.81
N VAL A 304 -26.37 2.07 8.89
CA VAL A 304 -25.52 0.87 8.94
C VAL A 304 -26.43 -0.35 8.92
N GLY A 305 -26.41 -1.05 7.79
CA GLY A 305 -27.09 -2.34 7.64
C GLY A 305 -26.16 -3.48 8.04
N ILE A 306 -26.64 -4.37 8.91
CA ILE A 306 -25.99 -5.65 9.23
C ILE A 306 -26.95 -6.76 8.79
N GLY A 307 -26.66 -7.37 7.64
CA GLY A 307 -27.53 -8.37 7.01
C GLY A 307 -28.64 -7.79 6.13
N THR A 308 -28.64 -6.48 5.87
CA THR A 308 -29.54 -5.79 4.93
C THR A 308 -28.74 -4.88 3.99
N ASN A 309 -29.19 -4.76 2.73
CA ASN A 309 -28.54 -3.93 1.71
C ASN A 309 -29.17 -2.53 1.58
N ASP A 310 -30.30 -2.28 2.24
CA ASP A 310 -31.03 -1.00 2.21
C ASP A 310 -31.58 -0.64 3.60
N PRO A 311 -30.69 -0.35 4.56
CA PRO A 311 -31.10 -0.07 5.93
C PRO A 311 -32.00 1.18 5.99
N GLN A 312 -33.18 1.06 6.60
CA GLN A 312 -34.10 2.17 6.81
C GLN A 312 -33.86 2.93 8.12
N ASN A 313 -33.09 2.34 9.04
CA ASN A 313 -32.72 2.91 10.34
C ASN A 313 -31.20 3.13 10.46
N ARG A 314 -30.76 3.90 11.47
CA ARG A 314 -29.32 4.21 11.70
C ARG A 314 -28.49 2.95 11.95
N LEU A 315 -29.04 1.98 12.68
CA LEU A 315 -28.52 0.63 12.86
C LEU A 315 -29.67 -0.35 12.58
N GLU A 316 -29.53 -1.19 11.56
CA GLU A 316 -30.50 -2.22 11.22
C GLU A 316 -29.81 -3.58 11.24
N ILE A 317 -30.28 -4.49 12.11
CA ILE A 317 -29.76 -5.84 12.25
C ILE A 317 -30.86 -6.80 11.80
N VAL A 318 -30.61 -7.54 10.71
CA VAL A 318 -31.53 -8.58 10.21
C VAL A 318 -31.06 -9.95 10.70
N ALA A 319 -31.94 -10.70 11.34
CA ALA A 319 -31.66 -12.10 11.66
C ALA A 319 -31.95 -13.01 10.46
N PRO A 320 -31.14 -14.07 10.25
CA PRO A 320 -31.35 -15.01 9.14
C PRO A 320 -32.62 -15.88 9.28
N THR A 321 -33.24 -15.91 10.46
CA THR A 321 -34.48 -16.66 10.74
C THR A 321 -35.54 -15.74 11.35
N PRO A 322 -36.82 -15.83 10.94
CA PRO A 322 -37.92 -15.09 11.56
C PRO A 322 -37.95 -15.25 13.08
N HIS A 323 -38.34 -14.18 13.79
CA HIS A 323 -38.45 -14.13 15.25
C HIS A 323 -37.14 -14.23 16.04
N SER A 324 -35.98 -14.08 15.38
CA SER A 324 -34.69 -13.87 16.05
C SER A 324 -34.33 -12.39 16.01
N SER A 325 -33.82 -11.83 17.11
CA SER A 325 -33.51 -10.39 17.22
C SER A 325 -32.27 -9.97 16.41
N GLY A 326 -31.39 -10.92 16.07
CA GLY A 326 -30.06 -10.64 15.53
C GLY A 326 -29.10 -9.97 16.54
N LEU A 327 -29.62 -9.38 17.62
CA LEU A 327 -28.90 -8.74 18.72
C LEU A 327 -28.96 -9.62 19.98
N ARG A 328 -27.81 -10.11 20.44
CA ARG A 328 -27.67 -10.90 21.68
C ARG A 328 -26.59 -10.29 22.58
N LEU A 329 -26.93 -10.06 23.86
CA LEU A 329 -26.00 -9.62 24.90
C LEU A 329 -25.47 -10.82 25.69
N SER A 330 -24.52 -11.57 25.14
CA SER A 330 -23.93 -12.74 25.81
C SER A 330 -23.08 -12.32 27.01
N GLY A 331 -23.47 -12.71 28.22
CA GLY A 331 -22.78 -12.37 29.48
C GLY A 331 -23.66 -11.67 30.50
N LEU A 332 -24.80 -11.13 30.08
CA LEU A 332 -25.89 -10.80 31.00
C LEU A 332 -26.66 -12.09 31.30
N THR A 333 -26.69 -12.47 32.58
CA THR A 333 -27.44 -13.63 33.08
C THR A 333 -28.36 -13.18 34.21
N ASP A 334 -29.11 -14.10 34.79
CA ASP A 334 -29.89 -13.82 36.02
C ASP A 334 -28.99 -13.39 37.20
N GLN A 335 -27.67 -13.60 37.09
CA GLN A 335 -26.64 -13.12 38.03
C GLN A 335 -26.15 -11.70 37.71
N SER A 336 -26.77 -11.02 36.74
CA SER A 336 -26.48 -9.62 36.37
C SER A 336 -27.66 -8.72 36.73
N PRO A 337 -28.09 -8.66 38.02
CA PRO A 337 -29.24 -7.86 38.41
C PRO A 337 -28.97 -6.37 38.13
N THR A 338 -30.03 -5.66 37.77
CA THR A 338 -29.99 -4.21 37.57
C THR A 338 -29.50 -3.53 38.84
N GLN A 339 -28.45 -2.70 38.74
CA GLN A 339 -27.84 -1.97 39.87
C GLN A 339 -28.71 -0.80 40.40
N GLY A 340 -30.00 -0.76 40.04
CA GLY A 340 -30.97 0.26 40.44
C GLY A 340 -32.37 -0.05 39.88
N GLY A 341 -33.41 0.56 40.46
CA GLY A 341 -34.79 0.42 40.00
C GLY A 341 -35.03 1.18 38.69
N ALA A 342 -35.16 0.47 37.57
CA ALA A 342 -35.48 1.08 36.28
C ALA A 342 -37.00 1.16 36.07
N THR A 343 -37.53 2.37 35.87
CA THR A 343 -38.94 2.60 35.47
C THR A 343 -39.14 2.51 33.95
N LYS A 344 -38.04 2.36 33.22
CA LYS A 344 -37.95 2.35 31.76
C LYS A 344 -37.21 1.10 31.30
N PHE A 345 -37.78 0.38 30.33
CA PHE A 345 -37.12 -0.75 29.68
C PHE A 345 -37.24 -0.63 28.16
N LEU A 346 -36.28 -1.20 27.44
CA LEU A 346 -36.36 -1.29 25.99
C LEU A 346 -37.19 -2.54 25.63
N SER A 347 -38.15 -2.39 24.73
CA SER A 347 -38.92 -3.48 24.13
C SER A 347 -38.89 -3.34 22.61
N VAL A 348 -39.54 -4.25 21.89
CA VAL A 348 -39.69 -4.19 20.44
C VAL A 348 -41.16 -4.06 20.07
N ASN A 349 -41.49 -3.21 19.09
CA ASN A 349 -42.85 -3.12 18.55
C ASN A 349 -43.12 -4.29 17.56
N ALA A 350 -44.33 -4.33 16.98
CA ALA A 350 -44.71 -5.36 16.00
C ALA A 350 -43.89 -5.33 14.70
N GLN A 351 -43.21 -4.21 14.41
CA GLN A 351 -42.33 -4.02 13.26
C GLN A 351 -40.87 -4.38 13.59
N GLY A 352 -40.54 -4.68 14.84
CA GLY A 352 -39.19 -5.01 15.30
C GLY A 352 -38.34 -3.81 15.73
N ASP A 353 -38.90 -2.60 15.75
CA ASP A 353 -38.17 -1.41 16.21
C ASP A 353 -37.99 -1.45 17.73
N VAL A 354 -36.80 -1.06 18.20
CA VAL A 354 -36.52 -0.89 19.63
C VAL A 354 -37.24 0.36 20.13
N ILE A 355 -38.16 0.19 21.07
CA ILE A 355 -38.95 1.26 21.70
C ILE A 355 -38.66 1.34 23.20
N LEU A 356 -38.74 2.55 23.75
CA LEU A 356 -38.68 2.77 25.20
C LEU A 356 -40.07 2.59 25.80
N VAL A 357 -40.24 1.59 26.65
CA VAL A 357 -41.46 1.36 27.42
C VAL A 357 -41.28 1.93 28.83
N GLN A 358 -42.30 2.63 29.32
CA GLN A 358 -42.39 3.11 30.69
C GLN A 358 -43.51 2.35 31.38
N ASN A 359 -43.23 1.81 32.58
CA ASN A 359 -44.33 1.44 33.47
C ASN A 359 -44.85 2.74 34.10
N THR A 360 -45.94 3.26 33.56
CA THR A 360 -46.63 4.38 34.17
C THR A 360 -47.40 3.89 35.42
N PRO A 361 -47.70 4.76 36.39
CA PRO A 361 -48.58 4.40 37.50
C PRO A 361 -49.93 3.84 37.02
N ALA A 362 -50.43 4.30 35.86
CA ALA A 362 -51.63 3.78 35.24
C ALA A 362 -51.48 2.33 34.77
N ASP A 363 -50.30 1.92 34.29
CA ASP A 363 -50.03 0.51 33.94
C ASP A 363 -50.03 -0.39 35.18
N LEU A 364 -49.50 0.11 36.30
CA LEU A 364 -49.60 -0.58 37.59
C LEU A 364 -51.06 -0.66 38.06
N THR A 365 -51.83 0.42 37.95
CA THR A 365 -53.25 0.42 38.33
C THR A 365 -54.06 -0.55 37.48
N ALA A 366 -53.83 -0.56 36.16
CA ALA A 366 -54.49 -1.49 35.24
C ALA A 366 -54.10 -2.96 35.50
N LEU A 367 -52.84 -3.20 35.90
CA LEU A 367 -52.39 -4.53 36.31
C LEU A 367 -53.05 -4.97 37.62
N VAL A 368 -53.15 -4.06 38.61
CA VAL A 368 -53.81 -4.30 39.89
C VAL A 368 -55.30 -4.58 39.69
N GLU A 369 -55.99 -3.81 38.84
CA GLU A 369 -57.39 -4.06 38.51
C GLU A 369 -57.59 -5.44 37.85
N ARG A 370 -56.72 -5.81 36.91
CA ARG A 370 -56.75 -7.16 36.29
C ARG A 370 -56.49 -8.27 37.31
N LEU A 371 -55.56 -8.07 38.24
CA LEU A 371 -55.29 -9.01 39.32
C LEU A 371 -56.50 -9.15 40.26
N GLN A 372 -57.17 -8.05 40.63
CA GLN A 372 -58.37 -8.09 41.46
C GLN A 372 -59.54 -8.82 40.79
N VAL A 373 -59.72 -8.66 39.48
CA VAL A 373 -60.72 -9.43 38.72
C VAL A 373 -60.40 -10.93 38.77
N LEU A 374 -59.13 -11.30 38.60
CA LEU A 374 -58.67 -12.69 38.70
C LEU A 374 -58.84 -13.28 40.11
N GLU A 375 -58.54 -12.51 41.16
CA GLU A 375 -58.76 -12.94 42.55
C GLU A 375 -60.24 -13.16 42.85
N THR A 376 -61.11 -12.28 42.34
CA THR A 376 -62.56 -12.41 42.50
C THR A 376 -63.07 -13.67 41.79
N ALA A 377 -62.60 -13.92 40.57
CA ALA A 377 -62.93 -15.11 39.80
C ALA A 377 -62.46 -16.40 40.49
N ASN A 378 -61.22 -16.43 41.01
CA ASN A 378 -60.68 -17.56 41.76
C ASN A 378 -61.45 -17.82 43.05
N THR A 379 -61.84 -16.76 43.78
CA THR A 379 -62.66 -16.89 44.99
C THR A 379 -64.03 -17.50 44.67
N ALA A 380 -64.69 -17.02 43.61
CA ALA A 380 -65.96 -17.60 43.15
C ALA A 380 -65.81 -19.06 42.71
N LEU A 381 -64.69 -19.41 42.06
CA LEU A 381 -64.37 -20.79 41.71
C LEU A 381 -64.19 -21.66 42.96
N ALA A 382 -63.45 -21.18 43.97
CA ALA A 382 -63.26 -21.88 45.24
C ALA A 382 -64.59 -22.11 45.98
N THR A 383 -65.50 -21.12 45.98
CA THR A 383 -66.84 -21.29 46.53
C THR A 383 -67.65 -22.35 45.77
N ARG A 384 -67.62 -22.35 44.43
CA ARG A 384 -68.27 -23.39 43.62
C ARG A 384 -67.71 -24.78 43.88
N VAL A 385 -66.39 -24.90 44.06
CA VAL A 385 -65.75 -26.16 44.45
C VAL A 385 -66.24 -26.63 45.81
N GLN A 386 -66.28 -25.76 46.83
CA GLN A 386 -66.83 -26.11 48.14
C GLN A 386 -68.31 -26.51 48.09
N GLU A 387 -69.13 -25.85 47.28
CA GLU A 387 -70.54 -26.24 47.10
C GLU A 387 -70.67 -27.61 46.43
N LEU A 388 -69.83 -27.91 45.44
CA LEU A 388 -69.78 -29.22 44.79
C LEU A 388 -69.30 -30.31 45.77
N GLU A 389 -68.33 -30.01 46.63
CA GLU A 389 -67.89 -30.91 47.71
C GLU A 389 -69.01 -31.17 48.74
N LYS A 390 -69.76 -30.14 49.15
CA LYS A 390 -70.95 -30.32 50.01
C LYS A 390 -72.03 -31.17 49.36
N ARG A 391 -72.20 -31.07 48.03
CA ARG A 391 -73.14 -31.90 47.26
C ARG A 391 -72.68 -33.36 47.10
N ARG A 392 -71.41 -33.70 47.35
CA ARG A 392 -70.95 -35.10 47.42
C ARG A 392 -71.44 -35.84 48.67
N CYS A 393 -72.00 -35.16 49.68
CA CYS A 393 -72.47 -35.75 50.93
C CYS A 393 -73.95 -36.21 50.93
N PHE A 394 -74.51 -36.61 49.78
CA PHE A 394 -75.94 -36.97 49.65
C PHE A 394 -76.23 -38.46 49.35
N ILE A 395 -75.34 -39.38 49.75
CA ILE A 395 -75.67 -40.82 49.78
C ILE A 395 -75.37 -41.37 51.18
N CYS A 396 -76.26 -41.11 52.13
CA CYS A 396 -76.34 -41.85 53.40
C CYS A 396 -77.74 -42.48 53.48
N LEU A 397 -77.84 -43.77 53.13
CA LEU A 397 -79.06 -44.57 53.28
C LEU A 397 -79.37 -44.79 54.78
N PRO A 398 -80.62 -44.59 55.25
CA PRO A 398 -80.96 -44.77 56.65
C PRO A 398 -81.08 -46.26 57.02
N ARG A 399 -80.45 -46.64 58.14
CA ARG A 399 -80.49 -47.99 58.72
C ARG A 399 -81.76 -48.14 59.59
N LYS A 400 -82.55 -49.18 59.32
CA LYS A 400 -83.80 -49.51 60.07
C LYS A 400 -83.56 -49.73 61.58
N PRO A 401 -84.49 -49.32 62.47
CA PRO A 401 -84.39 -49.53 63.91
C PRO A 401 -84.74 -50.97 64.30
N LYS A 402 -84.03 -51.52 65.31
CA LYS A 402 -84.39 -52.78 65.98
C LYS A 402 -85.23 -52.46 67.22
N GLU A 403 -86.37 -53.14 67.34
CA GLU A 403 -87.29 -53.10 68.48
C GLU A 403 -86.67 -53.74 69.73
N LYS A 404 -87.05 -53.20 70.89
CA LYS A 404 -86.79 -53.73 72.25
C LYS A 404 -87.75 -54.89 72.56
N PRO A 405 -87.38 -55.76 73.50
CA PRO A 405 -87.96 -55.63 74.86
C PRO A 405 -86.96 -55.09 75.88
#